data_AF-A0A9W8MSD7-F1
#
_entry.id   AF-A0A9W8MSD7-F1
#
_cell.length_a   1.000
_cell.length_b   1.000
_cell.length_c   1.000
_cell.angle_alpha   90.00
_cell.angle_beta   90.00
_cell.angle_gamma   90.00
#
_symmetry.space_group_name_H-M   'P 1'
#
loop_
_entity.id
_entity.type
_entity.pdbx_description
1 polymer ?
#
loop_
_entity_poly.entity_id
_entity_poly.type
_entity_poly.pdbx_seq_one_letter_code
_entity_poly.pdbx_strand_id
1 'polypeptide(L)'
;MGKAKKTRKFAAVKRMLNPKDIRLKENQLKQKKKEEEAKEKAVRRVPQMASSLFLAHNTALVPPYRVLIDTNFINFSLQNKLELIAGMMDCLYAKCTSPFQPVPQSVQQSISLSRLLSILS
;
A
#
# COMPACT_ATOMS: atom_id res chain seq x y z
N MET A 1 -2.81 65.97 6.59
CA MET A 1 -2.45 64.60 7.04
C MET A 1 -3.65 63.98 7.76
N GLY A 2 -4.43 63.11 7.10
CA GLY A 2 -5.68 62.56 7.64
C GLY A 2 -5.45 61.47 8.69
N LYS A 3 -6.10 61.58 9.85
CA LYS A 3 -6.01 60.58 10.94
C LYS A 3 -6.71 59.27 10.51
N ALA A 4 -6.01 58.13 10.65
CA ALA A 4 -6.55 56.81 10.33
C ALA A 4 -7.67 56.42 11.33
N LYS A 5 -8.90 56.22 10.84
CA LYS A 5 -10.09 55.98 11.65
C LYS A 5 -10.30 54.52 12.12
N LYS A 6 -9.51 53.56 11.63
CA LYS A 6 -9.64 52.13 11.98
C LYS A 6 -8.37 51.63 12.66
N THR A 7 -8.51 51.27 13.94
CA THR A 7 -7.45 50.62 14.72
C THR A 7 -7.34 49.15 14.32
N ARG A 8 -6.11 48.65 14.15
CA ARG A 8 -5.85 47.24 13.84
C ARG A 8 -6.16 46.41 15.08
N LYS A 9 -6.87 45.29 14.91
CA LYS A 9 -7.11 44.34 16.01
C LYS A 9 -5.82 43.56 16.28
N PHE A 10 -5.39 43.53 17.54
CA PHE A 10 -4.28 42.69 17.98
C PHE A 10 -4.69 41.20 17.93
N ALA A 11 -3.74 40.33 17.59
CA ALA A 11 -3.92 38.87 17.45
C ALA A 11 -4.93 38.42 16.36
N ALA A 12 -5.02 39.14 15.24
CA ALA A 12 -5.77 38.65 14.08
C ALA A 12 -5.02 37.48 13.41
N VAL A 13 -5.54 36.25 13.56
CA VAL A 13 -5.01 35.04 12.92
C VAL A 13 -5.76 34.76 11.61
N LYS A 14 -5.09 34.11 10.65
CA LYS A 14 -5.72 33.59 9.43
C LYS A 14 -6.90 32.68 9.82
N ARG A 15 -8.06 32.85 9.19
CA ARG A 15 -9.24 32.02 9.47
C ARG A 15 -8.91 30.56 9.12
N MET A 16 -8.81 29.72 10.15
CA MET A 16 -8.65 28.28 10.04
C MET A 16 -10.01 27.59 10.14
N LEU A 17 -10.15 26.45 9.47
CA LEU A 17 -11.36 25.62 9.57
C LEU A 17 -11.50 25.10 11.00
N ASN A 18 -12.69 25.18 11.58
CA ASN A 18 -12.94 24.74 12.94
C ASN A 18 -13.11 23.20 12.93
N PRO A 19 -12.48 22.44 13.83
CA PRO A 19 -12.69 20.99 13.94
C PRO A 19 -14.15 20.59 14.17
N LYS A 20 -15.01 21.51 14.64
CA LYS A 20 -16.45 21.31 14.83
C LYS A 20 -17.31 21.77 13.64
N ASP A 21 -16.72 22.15 12.51
CA ASP A 21 -17.46 22.59 11.33
C ASP A 21 -18.39 21.50 10.77
N ILE A 22 -19.61 21.90 10.42
CA ILE A 22 -20.69 21.02 9.94
C ILE A 22 -20.25 20.25 8.67
N ARG A 23 -19.47 20.90 7.81
CA ARG A 23 -18.92 20.32 6.57
C ARG A 23 -17.99 19.13 6.80
N LEU A 24 -17.26 19.12 7.93
CA LEU A 24 -16.36 18.01 8.27
C LEU A 24 -17.16 16.76 8.68
N LYS A 25 -18.25 16.96 9.42
CA LYS A 25 -19.14 15.87 9.85
C LYS A 25 -19.88 15.25 8.67
N GLU A 26 -20.38 16.05 7.73
CA GLU A 26 -21.06 15.54 6.54
C GLU A 26 -20.13 14.68 5.67
N ASN A 27 -18.87 15.08 5.50
CA ASN A 27 -17.88 14.29 4.74
C ASN A 27 -17.56 12.97 5.45
N GLN A 28 -17.37 12.99 6.77
CA GLN A 28 -17.15 11.77 7.55
C GLN A 28 -18.36 10.83 7.50
N LEU A 29 -19.59 11.36 7.58
CA LEU A 29 -20.81 10.57 7.47
C LEU A 29 -20.98 9.98 6.07
N LYS A 30 -20.66 10.73 5.00
CA LYS A 30 -20.66 10.22 3.63
C LYS A 30 -19.61 9.13 3.42
N GLN A 31 -18.42 9.26 4.00
CA GLN A 31 -17.38 8.23 3.95
C GLN A 31 -17.80 6.97 4.70
N LYS A 32 -18.38 7.11 5.90
CA LYS A 32 -18.92 5.98 6.68
C LYS A 32 -20.01 5.23 5.94
N LYS A 33 -20.96 5.96 5.31
CA LYS A 33 -22.02 5.35 4.48
C LYS A 33 -21.45 4.59 3.28
N LYS A 34 -20.43 5.14 2.60
CA LYS A 34 -19.74 4.44 1.50
C LYS A 34 -19.00 3.18 1.98
N GLU A 35 -18.39 3.22 3.16
CA GLU A 35 -17.76 2.04 3.77
C GLU A 35 -18.79 1.00 4.21
N GLU A 36 -19.92 1.42 4.77
CA GLU A 36 -21.02 0.54 5.18
C GLU A 36 -21.68 -0.12 3.97
N GLU A 37 -21.94 0.63 2.89
CA GLU A 37 -22.42 0.07 1.62
C GLU A 37 -21.39 -0.87 0.98
N ALA A 38 -20.09 -0.59 1.11
CA ALA A 38 -19.03 -1.49 0.65
C ALA A 38 -18.93 -2.77 1.50
N LYS A 39 -19.20 -2.67 2.81
CA LYS A 39 -19.27 -3.81 3.74
C LYS A 39 -20.54 -4.64 3.54
N GLU A 40 -21.68 -4.03 3.23
CA GLU A 40 -22.93 -4.73 2.88
C GLU A 40 -22.84 -5.41 1.52
N LYS A 41 -22.18 -4.79 0.52
CA LYS A 41 -21.88 -5.40 -0.78
C LYS A 41 -20.74 -6.40 -0.72
N ALA A 42 -20.00 -6.48 0.39
CA ALA A 42 -19.05 -7.57 0.64
C ALA A 42 -19.83 -8.83 1.02
N VAL A 43 -20.61 -9.33 0.06
CA VAL A 43 -21.10 -10.71 0.00
C VAL A 43 -19.95 -11.60 0.45
N ARG A 44 -20.18 -12.30 1.58
CA ARG A 44 -19.25 -13.15 2.34
C ARG A 44 -18.11 -13.71 1.47
N ARG A 45 -17.01 -12.95 1.33
CA ARG A 45 -15.83 -13.36 0.55
C ARG A 45 -15.06 -14.38 1.37
N VAL A 46 -15.45 -15.64 1.26
CA VAL A 46 -14.63 -16.75 1.76
C VAL A 46 -13.47 -16.90 0.77
N PRO A 47 -12.21 -16.66 1.18
CA PRO A 47 -11.08 -16.88 0.28
C PRO A 47 -11.02 -18.37 -0.04
N GLN A 48 -11.03 -18.71 -1.32
CA GLN A 48 -10.81 -20.08 -1.74
C GLN A 48 -9.34 -20.44 -1.46
N MET A 49 -9.10 -21.61 -0.88
CA MET A 49 -7.74 -22.13 -0.72
C MET A 49 -7.13 -22.42 -2.10
N ALA A 50 -5.83 -22.12 -2.25
CA ALA A 50 -5.15 -22.41 -3.51
C ALA A 50 -5.07 -23.92 -3.75
N SER A 51 -5.28 -24.36 -4.99
CA SER A 51 -5.23 -25.78 -5.37
C SER A 51 -3.87 -26.44 -5.16
N SER A 52 -2.80 -25.64 -5.11
CA SER A 52 -1.42 -26.12 -4.89
C SER A 52 -1.08 -26.41 -3.42
N LEU A 53 -1.97 -26.11 -2.48
CA LEU A 53 -1.76 -26.37 -1.05
C LEU A 53 -2.40 -27.72 -0.67
N PHE A 54 -1.57 -28.71 -0.38
CA PHE A 54 -1.99 -29.92 0.32
C PHE A 54 -1.83 -29.69 1.82
N LEU A 55 -2.93 -29.34 2.50
CA LEU A 55 -2.91 -28.86 3.89
C LEU A 55 -2.00 -27.63 4.02
N ALA A 56 -0.82 -27.77 4.63
CA ALA A 56 0.19 -26.73 4.76
C ALA A 56 1.37 -26.88 3.76
N HIS A 57 1.42 -27.97 3.00
CA HIS A 57 2.50 -28.23 2.04
C HIS A 57 2.16 -27.61 0.68
N ASN A 58 3.05 -26.73 0.18
CA ASN A 58 2.89 -26.09 -1.12
C ASN A 58 3.62 -26.89 -2.21
N THR A 59 2.88 -27.58 -3.08
CA THR A 59 3.44 -28.37 -4.18
C THR A 59 3.92 -27.53 -5.36
N ALA A 60 3.60 -26.23 -5.40
CA ALA A 60 4.05 -25.33 -6.47
C ALA A 60 5.51 -24.86 -6.32
N LEU A 61 6.15 -25.14 -5.18
CA LEU A 61 7.54 -24.78 -4.93
C LEU A 61 8.45 -25.87 -5.53
N VAL A 62 8.76 -25.72 -6.82
CA VAL A 62 9.70 -26.57 -7.56
C VAL A 62 10.85 -25.70 -8.08
N PRO A 63 12.10 -26.20 -8.13
CA PRO A 63 13.19 -25.48 -8.79
C PRO A 63 12.83 -25.10 -10.24
N PRO A 64 13.15 -23.88 -10.72
CA PRO A 64 13.89 -22.80 -10.05
C PRO A 64 13.06 -22.01 -9.04
N TYR A 65 13.61 -21.83 -7.83
CA TYR A 65 12.91 -21.09 -6.77
C TYR A 65 12.89 -19.59 -7.04
N ARG A 66 11.72 -18.98 -6.83
CA ARG A 66 11.52 -17.53 -6.89
C ARG A 66 11.37 -17.00 -5.48
N VAL A 67 12.40 -16.31 -5.01
CA VAL A 67 12.45 -15.81 -3.63
C VAL A 67 12.32 -14.30 -3.62
N LEU A 68 11.30 -13.80 -2.93
CA LEU A 68 11.10 -12.37 -2.70
C LEU A 68 12.08 -11.90 -1.62
N ILE A 69 12.72 -10.76 -1.86
CA ILE A 69 13.78 -10.23 -1.00
C ILE A 69 13.38 -8.86 -0.47
N ASP A 70 13.42 -8.70 0.85
CA ASP A 70 13.17 -7.43 1.53
C ASP A 70 14.46 -6.61 1.72
N THR A 71 14.29 -5.30 1.94
CA THR A 71 15.39 -4.35 2.23
C THR A 71 16.21 -4.76 3.46
N ASN A 72 15.56 -5.32 4.48
CA ASN A 72 16.26 -5.81 5.68
C ASN A 72 17.17 -6.99 5.36
N PHE A 73 16.74 -7.90 4.48
CA PHE A 73 17.56 -9.05 4.07
C PHE A 73 18.80 -8.61 3.29
N ILE A 74 18.66 -7.58 2.45
CA ILE A 74 19.80 -6.96 1.73
C ILE A 74 20.79 -6.36 2.73
N ASN A 75 20.31 -5.62 3.73
CA ASN A 75 21.17 -4.99 4.73
C ASN A 75 21.94 -6.03 5.56
N PHE A 76 21.29 -7.11 6.00
CA PHE A 76 21.95 -8.18 6.74
C PHE A 76 22.93 -8.98 5.88
N SER A 77 22.60 -9.23 4.61
CA SER A 77 23.51 -9.91 3.69
C SER A 77 24.77 -9.08 3.44
N LEU A 78 24.64 -7.75 3.34
CA LEU A 78 25.77 -6.85 3.15
C LEU A 78 26.67 -6.76 4.39
N GLN A 79 26.08 -6.73 5.60
CA GLN A 79 26.83 -6.73 6.87
C GLN A 79 27.67 -8.01 7.02
N ASN A 80 27.08 -9.16 6.71
CA ASN A 80 27.73 -10.46 6.82
C ASN A 80 28.60 -10.81 5.60
N LYS A 81 28.71 -9.92 4.61
CA LYS A 81 29.44 -10.11 3.35
C LYS A 81 29.01 -11.38 2.59
N LEU A 82 27.72 -11.72 2.66
CA LEU A 82 27.16 -12.86 1.95
C LEU A 82 26.73 -12.42 0.54
N GLU A 83 27.19 -13.16 -0.47
CA GLU A 83 26.68 -13.00 -1.81
C GLU A 83 25.27 -13.59 -1.89
N LEU A 84 24.30 -12.74 -2.24
CA LEU A 84 22.88 -13.05 -2.16
C LEU A 84 22.49 -14.29 -2.98
N ILE A 85 22.88 -14.33 -4.26
CA ILE A 85 22.45 -15.39 -5.18
C ILE A 85 23.20 -16.70 -4.87
N ALA A 86 24.52 -16.63 -4.68
CA ALA A 86 25.34 -17.80 -4.36
C ALA A 86 24.92 -18.43 -3.02
N GLY A 87 24.77 -17.62 -1.97
CA GLY A 87 24.33 -18.10 -0.65
C GLY A 87 22.94 -18.76 -0.71
N MET A 88 22.01 -18.23 -1.51
CA MET A 88 20.68 -18.83 -1.68
C MET A 88 20.74 -20.16 -2.44
N MET A 89 21.62 -20.27 -3.44
CA MET A 89 21.85 -21.53 -4.15
C MET A 89 22.47 -22.59 -3.24
N ASP A 90 23.39 -22.20 -2.36
CA ASP A 90 24.03 -23.10 -1.40
C ASP A 90 23.06 -23.55 -0.30
N CYS A 91 22.14 -22.68 0.14
CA CYS A 91 21.14 -23.04 1.15
C CYS A 91 20.05 -23.98 0.62
N LEU A 92 19.61 -23.81 -0.64
CA LEU A 92 18.48 -24.55 -1.23
C LEU A 92 18.92 -25.67 -2.19
N TYR A 93 20.22 -25.80 -2.45
CA TYR A 93 20.83 -26.73 -3.41
C TYR A 93 20.15 -26.74 -4.79
N ALA A 94 19.63 -25.58 -5.20
CA ALA A 94 18.83 -25.44 -6.41
C ALA A 94 19.00 -24.05 -7.00
N LYS A 95 18.71 -23.92 -8.30
CA LYS A 95 18.76 -22.63 -9.00
C LYS A 95 17.75 -21.67 -8.38
N CYS A 96 18.26 -20.59 -7.79
CA CYS A 96 17.46 -19.50 -7.25
C CYS A 96 17.45 -18.35 -8.25
N THR A 97 16.25 -17.95 -8.66
CA THR A 97 16.04 -16.75 -9.47
C THR A 97 15.45 -15.68 -8.57
N SER A 98 16.20 -14.62 -8.29
CA SER A 98 15.61 -13.43 -7.67
C SER A 98 14.65 -12.83 -8.70
N PRO A 99 13.35 -12.69 -8.38
CA PRO A 99 12.43 -11.96 -9.21
C PRO A 99 12.76 -10.47 -9.00
N PHE A 100 13.73 -9.96 -9.76
CA PHE A 100 13.54 -8.64 -10.33
C PHE A 100 12.46 -8.80 -11.41
N GLN A 101 11.23 -9.06 -10.97
CA GLN A 101 10.08 -9.13 -11.85
C GLN A 101 9.74 -7.68 -12.19
N PRO A 102 9.93 -7.21 -13.45
CA PRO A 102 9.05 -6.16 -13.92
C PRO A 102 7.64 -6.70 -13.73
N VAL A 103 6.85 -6.00 -12.93
CA VAL A 103 5.42 -6.30 -12.72
C VAL A 103 4.82 -6.61 -14.09
N PRO A 104 4.11 -7.74 -14.27
CA PRO A 104 3.50 -8.04 -15.57
C PRO A 104 2.64 -6.84 -15.99
N GLN A 105 2.84 -6.34 -17.22
CA GLN A 105 2.28 -5.08 -17.70
C GLN A 105 0.75 -4.96 -17.48
N SER A 106 0.04 -6.08 -17.44
CA SER A 106 -1.39 -6.16 -17.13
C SER A 106 -1.75 -5.67 -15.71
N VAL A 107 -0.92 -5.97 -14.70
CA VAL A 107 -1.13 -5.54 -13.30
C VAL A 107 -0.73 -4.08 -13.11
N GLN A 108 0.25 -3.61 -13.90
CA GLN A 108 0.65 -2.20 -13.92
C GLN A 108 -0.47 -1.29 -14.48
N GLN A 109 -1.20 -1.74 -15.51
CA GLN A 109 -2.34 -1.03 -16.09
C GLN A 109 -3.54 -0.96 -15.14
N SER A 110 -3.84 -2.04 -14.40
CA SER A 110 -4.94 -2.01 -13.41
C SER A 110 -4.65 -1.09 -12.23
N ILE A 111 -3.39 -1.01 -11.80
CA ILE A 111 -2.95 -0.12 -10.70
C ILE A 111 -2.91 1.34 -11.16
N SER A 112 -2.56 1.62 -12.42
CA SER A 112 -2.59 3.00 -12.95
C SER A 112 -4.01 3.53 -13.14
N LEU A 113 -4.93 2.71 -13.66
CA LEU A 113 -6.34 3.07 -13.85
C LEU A 113 -7.06 3.29 -12.52
N SER A 114 -6.79 2.45 -11.51
CA SER A 114 -7.35 2.65 -10.17
C SER A 114 -6.80 3.92 -9.50
N ARG A 115 -5.51 4.25 -9.67
CA ARG A 115 -4.92 5.50 -9.19
C ARG A 115 -5.47 6.73 -9.93
N LEU A 116 -5.66 6.65 -11.25
CA LEU A 116 -6.27 7.74 -12.03
C LEU A 116 -7.73 7.98 -11.65
N LEU A 117 -8.52 6.91 -11.44
CA LEU A 117 -9.90 7.05 -10.95
C LEU A 117 -9.96 7.70 -9.57
N SER A 118 -9.00 7.42 -8.68
CA SER A 118 -8.94 8.04 -7.35
C SER A 118 -8.47 9.50 -7.34
N ILE A 119 -7.83 9.97 -8.42
CA ILE A 119 -7.40 11.38 -8.57
C ILE A 119 -8.51 12.21 -9.24
N LEU A 120 -9.37 11.59 -10.05
CA LEU A 120 -10.50 12.23 -10.72
C LEU A 120 -11.81 12.27 -9.90
N SER A 121 -11.83 11.73 -8.68
CA SER A 121 -12.98 11.76 -7.75
C SER A 121 -12.71 12.63 -6.53
#